data_AF-A0A845WQ30-F1
#
_entry.id   AF-A0A845WQ30-F1
#
_cell.length_a   1.000
_cell.length_b   1.000
_cell.length_c   1.000
_cell.angle_alpha   90.00
_cell.angle_beta   90.00
_cell.angle_gamma   90.00
#
_symmetry.space_group_name_H-M   'P 1'
#
loop_
_entity.id
_entity.type
_entity.pdbx_description
1 polymer ?
#
loop_
_entity_poly.entity_id
_entity_poly.type
_entity_poly.pdbx_seq_one_letter_code
_entity_poly.pdbx_strand_id
1 'polypeptide(L)'
;MKIVRSLVIFAGITLSGYYGITHSVNPAVAQIVPDQSLGDNPSVVKPNVEVKGIPADLIEGGATRGDNLFHSFSDFNVGDLQRVYFANPAGINTILSRVTGSNISKIFGTLGVDGAANF
;
A
#
# COMPACT_ATOMS: atom_id res chain seq x y z
N MET A 1 -27.82 -14.04 71.34
CA MET A 1 -28.26 -12.66 71.05
C MET A 1 -28.78 -12.62 69.62
N LYS A 2 -30.10 -12.38 69.45
CA LYS A 2 -30.89 -12.08 68.23
C LYS A 2 -30.87 -13.05 67.03
N ILE A 3 -32.06 -13.59 66.76
CA ILE A 3 -32.52 -14.29 65.56
C ILE A 3 -33.24 -13.25 64.67
N VAL A 4 -33.04 -13.23 63.34
CA VAL A 4 -34.10 -12.98 62.32
C VAL A 4 -33.66 -13.58 60.96
N ARG A 5 -34.59 -14.25 60.28
CA ARG A 5 -34.55 -14.74 58.87
C ARG A 5 -35.44 -13.86 57.98
N SER A 6 -35.12 -13.73 56.67
CA SER A 6 -35.95 -13.35 55.49
C SER A 6 -35.12 -12.47 54.52
N LEU A 7 -35.19 -12.44 53.18
CA LEU A 7 -36.16 -12.86 52.14
C LEU A 7 -35.41 -12.88 50.76
N VAL A 8 -35.88 -13.69 49.80
CA VAL A 8 -35.36 -13.95 48.44
C VAL A 8 -35.68 -12.84 47.43
N ILE A 9 -34.82 -12.56 46.42
CA ILE A 9 -35.21 -12.31 45.01
C ILE A 9 -34.10 -12.78 44.04
N PHE A 10 -34.44 -13.64 43.07
CA PHE A 10 -33.62 -13.91 41.87
C PHE A 10 -34.00 -12.93 40.76
N ALA A 11 -33.02 -12.23 40.18
CA ALA A 11 -33.10 -11.69 38.82
C ALA A 11 -31.69 -11.41 38.31
N GLY A 12 -31.27 -12.11 37.25
CA GLY A 12 -30.00 -11.86 36.60
C GLY A 12 -29.75 -12.84 35.46
N ILE A 13 -30.36 -12.57 34.30
CA ILE A 13 -30.00 -13.21 33.03
C ILE A 13 -28.56 -12.80 32.73
N THR A 14 -27.60 -13.72 32.81
CA THR A 14 -26.22 -13.44 32.42
C THR A 14 -26.16 -13.34 30.90
N LEU A 15 -26.09 -12.11 30.40
CA LEU A 15 -25.81 -11.79 29.00
C LEU A 15 -24.43 -12.34 28.67
N SER A 16 -24.40 -13.44 27.92
CA SER A 16 -23.18 -14.08 27.44
C SER A 16 -22.31 -13.06 26.71
N GLY A 17 -21.07 -12.89 27.18
CA GLY A 17 -20.14 -11.88 26.71
C GLY A 17 -19.90 -11.95 25.20
N TYR A 18 -20.10 -10.82 24.53
CA TYR A 18 -19.62 -10.59 23.19
C TYR A 18 -18.13 -10.27 23.29
N TYR A 19 -17.26 -11.24 23.01
CA TYR A 19 -15.83 -10.98 22.83
C TYR A 19 -15.66 -10.17 21.54
N GLY A 20 -15.61 -8.85 21.66
CA GLY A 20 -15.22 -7.97 20.56
C GLY A 20 -13.74 -8.20 20.24
N ILE A 21 -13.44 -8.97 19.21
CA ILE A 21 -12.08 -9.08 18.67
C ILE A 21 -11.81 -7.78 17.91
N THR A 22 -11.20 -6.81 18.59
CA THR A 22 -10.71 -5.60 17.93
C THR A 22 -9.51 -6.00 17.09
N HIS A 23 -9.70 -6.19 15.78
CA HIS A 23 -8.60 -6.36 14.84
C HIS A 23 -7.92 -5.01 14.68
N SER A 24 -6.80 -4.81 15.37
CA SER A 24 -5.89 -3.69 15.14
C SER A 24 -5.24 -3.90 13.77
N VAL A 25 -5.83 -3.31 12.74
CA VAL A 25 -5.18 -3.20 11.44
C VAL A 25 -4.10 -2.14 11.60
N ASN A 26 -2.84 -2.55 11.80
CA ASN A 26 -1.73 -1.63 11.60
C ASN A 26 -1.74 -1.26 10.11
N PRO A 27 -1.97 0.02 9.74
CA PRO A 27 -1.80 0.40 8.35
C PRO A 27 -0.35 0.07 7.98
N ALA A 28 -0.15 -0.82 7.02
CA ALA A 28 1.17 -1.02 6.45
C ALA A 28 1.61 0.34 5.89
N VAL A 29 2.73 0.86 6.36
CA VAL A 29 3.33 2.05 5.75
C VAL A 29 3.65 1.66 4.31
N ALA A 30 3.00 2.32 3.34
CA ALA A 30 3.28 2.07 1.94
C ALA A 30 4.77 2.31 1.68
N GLN A 31 5.46 1.29 1.18
CA GLN A 31 6.91 1.33 0.92
C GLN A 31 7.27 2.18 -0.31
N ILE A 32 6.26 2.58 -1.08
CA ILE A 32 6.35 3.43 -2.26
C ILE A 32 5.37 4.58 -2.06
N VAL A 33 5.90 5.80 -2.02
CA VAL A 33 5.13 7.01 -1.74
C VAL A 33 5.40 8.01 -2.85
N PRO A 34 4.44 8.23 -3.77
CA PRO A 34 4.55 9.31 -4.75
C PRO A 34 4.70 10.68 -4.10
N ASP A 35 5.47 11.56 -4.72
CA ASP A 35 5.52 12.98 -4.35
C ASP A 35 4.77 13.86 -5.35
N GLN A 36 4.71 15.16 -5.07
CA GLN A 36 4.00 16.15 -5.89
C GLN A 36 4.92 16.99 -6.79
N SER A 37 6.19 16.60 -6.95
CA SER A 37 7.19 17.38 -7.69
C SER A 37 7.01 17.39 -9.20
N LEU A 38 6.06 16.60 -9.73
CA LEU A 38 5.66 16.58 -11.15
C LEU A 38 4.42 17.46 -11.45
N GLY A 39 3.90 18.18 -10.45
CA GLY A 39 2.71 19.02 -10.61
C GLY A 39 1.46 18.19 -10.92
N ASP A 40 0.72 18.58 -11.95
CA ASP A 40 -0.57 17.97 -12.35
C ASP A 40 -0.45 16.55 -12.92
N ASN A 41 0.76 15.99 -12.97
CA ASN A 41 1.03 14.66 -13.52
C ASN A 41 1.62 13.74 -12.43
N PRO A 42 0.87 13.46 -11.35
CA PRO A 42 1.38 12.68 -10.23
C PRO A 42 1.66 11.23 -10.65
N SER A 43 2.63 10.61 -9.97
CA SER A 43 2.76 9.14 -10.01
C SER A 43 1.68 8.51 -9.14
N VAL A 44 1.15 7.38 -9.57
CA VAL A 44 0.06 6.68 -8.88
C VAL A 44 0.44 5.22 -8.69
N VAL A 45 0.28 4.70 -7.47
CA VAL A 45 0.51 3.28 -7.16
C VAL A 45 -0.86 2.59 -7.07
N LYS A 46 -1.09 1.60 -7.93
CA LYS A 46 -2.28 0.74 -7.91
C LYS A 46 -1.92 -0.64 -7.39
N PRO A 47 -2.36 -1.02 -6.18
CA PRO A 47 -2.04 -2.33 -5.62
C PRO A 47 -2.87 -3.44 -6.25
N ASN A 48 -2.33 -4.67 -6.22
CA ASN A 48 -3.01 -5.90 -6.64
C ASN A 48 -3.53 -5.91 -8.09
N VAL A 49 -2.79 -5.28 -9.01
CA VAL A 49 -3.08 -5.37 -10.44
C VAL A 49 -2.46 -6.65 -11.00
N GLU A 50 -3.18 -7.36 -11.87
CA GLU A 50 -2.64 -8.54 -12.54
C GLU A 50 -1.58 -8.12 -13.56
N VAL A 51 -0.32 -8.45 -13.30
CA VAL A 51 0.81 -8.16 -14.20
C VAL A 51 1.54 -9.46 -14.48
N LYS A 52 1.60 -9.84 -15.77
CA LYS A 52 2.17 -11.12 -16.23
C LYS A 52 1.53 -12.33 -15.52
N GLY A 53 0.21 -12.29 -15.33
CA GLY A 53 -0.60 -13.37 -14.76
C GLY A 53 -0.52 -13.55 -13.24
N ILE A 54 0.17 -12.65 -12.51
CA ILE A 54 0.30 -12.70 -11.05
C ILE A 54 0.09 -11.28 -10.50
N PRO A 55 -0.54 -11.09 -9.32
CA PRO A 55 -0.71 -9.76 -8.72
C PRO A 55 0.62 -9.02 -8.47
N ALA A 56 0.59 -7.71 -8.66
CA ALA A 56 1.68 -6.78 -8.41
C ALA A 56 1.14 -5.38 -8.07
N ASP A 57 2.01 -4.51 -7.55
CA ASP A 57 1.76 -3.08 -7.51
C ASP A 57 2.14 -2.49 -8.88
N LEU A 58 1.18 -1.84 -9.54
CA LEU A 58 1.39 -1.16 -10.81
C LEU A 58 1.53 0.34 -10.59
N ILE A 59 2.62 0.91 -11.08
CA ILE A 59 2.86 2.35 -11.08
C ILE A 59 2.40 2.93 -12.40
N GLU A 60 1.49 3.90 -12.33
CA GLU A 60 0.91 4.62 -13.46
C GLU A 60 1.06 6.14 -13.28
N GLY A 61 0.50 6.91 -14.22
CA GLY A 61 0.58 8.36 -14.23
C GLY A 61 1.98 8.84 -14.61
N GLY A 62 2.45 9.89 -13.95
CA GLY A 62 3.75 10.50 -14.25
C GLY A 62 3.69 11.50 -15.41
N ALA A 63 4.79 12.21 -15.63
CA ALA A 63 4.89 13.28 -16.61
C ALA A 63 5.58 12.78 -17.88
N THR A 64 4.89 12.85 -19.02
CA THR A 64 5.47 12.51 -20.32
C THR A 64 6.17 13.71 -20.95
N ARG A 65 7.41 13.52 -21.45
CA ARG A 65 8.16 14.51 -22.22
C ARG A 65 8.86 13.80 -23.39
N GLY A 66 8.29 13.91 -24.59
CA GLY A 66 8.72 13.10 -25.72
C GLY A 66 8.42 11.62 -25.46
N ASP A 67 9.40 10.76 -25.72
CA ASP A 67 9.34 9.31 -25.48
C ASP A 67 9.80 8.89 -24.07
N ASN A 68 9.95 9.87 -23.17
CA ASN A 68 10.33 9.66 -21.78
C ASN A 68 9.13 9.86 -20.85
N LEU A 69 8.95 8.94 -19.91
CA LEU A 69 7.98 9.02 -18.83
C LEU A 69 8.69 9.22 -17.49
N PHE A 70 8.34 10.27 -16.76
CA PHE A 70 8.97 10.60 -15.48
C PHE A 70 8.02 10.26 -14.32
N HIS A 71 8.57 9.57 -13.33
CA HIS A 71 7.94 9.33 -12.03
C HIS A 71 8.75 9.97 -10.90
N SER A 72 8.08 10.36 -9.83
CA SER A 72 8.73 10.94 -8.65
C SER A 72 8.08 10.47 -7.36
N PHE A 73 8.94 10.12 -6.40
CA PHE A 73 8.57 9.51 -5.14
C PHE A 73 9.31 10.19 -4.00
N SER A 74 8.66 10.36 -2.86
CA SER A 74 9.33 10.74 -1.62
C SER A 74 10.00 9.54 -0.96
N ASP A 75 9.46 8.34 -1.14
CA ASP A 75 10.06 7.07 -0.71
C ASP A 75 9.78 5.98 -1.74
N PHE A 76 10.76 5.10 -1.95
CA PHE A 76 10.67 4.02 -2.94
C PHE A 76 11.47 2.81 -2.48
N ASN A 77 10.79 1.84 -1.88
CA ASN A 77 11.34 0.53 -1.54
C ASN A 77 10.48 -0.55 -2.18
N VAL A 78 11.12 -1.67 -2.50
CA VAL A 78 10.46 -2.89 -2.96
C VAL A 78 10.85 -4.00 -2.00
N GLY A 79 9.94 -4.37 -1.11
CA GLY A 79 10.17 -5.38 -0.08
C GLY A 79 10.37 -6.78 -0.66
N ASP A 80 10.86 -7.69 0.17
CA ASP A 80 11.00 -9.11 -0.19
C ASP A 80 9.67 -9.68 -0.69
N LEU A 81 9.74 -10.45 -1.78
CA LEU A 81 8.59 -11.04 -2.48
C LEU A 81 7.58 -10.05 -3.08
N GLN A 82 7.74 -8.73 -2.84
CA GLN A 82 6.92 -7.71 -3.50
C GLN A 82 7.24 -7.67 -4.99
N ARG A 83 6.21 -7.40 -5.80
CA ARG A 83 6.32 -7.22 -7.24
C ARG A 83 5.80 -5.83 -7.58
N VAL A 84 6.66 -5.02 -8.20
CA VAL A 84 6.35 -3.65 -8.57
C VAL A 84 6.69 -3.48 -10.05
N TYR A 85 5.73 -2.96 -10.81
CA TYR A 85 5.90 -2.75 -12.24
C TYR A 85 5.52 -1.32 -12.61
N PHE A 86 6.29 -0.71 -13.51
CA PHE A 86 5.86 0.51 -14.20
C PHE A 86 4.99 0.15 -15.39
N ALA A 87 3.85 0.82 -15.51
CA ALA A 87 3.04 0.75 -16.73
C ALA A 87 3.81 1.38 -17.89
N ASN A 88 3.69 0.78 -19.08
CA ASN A 88 4.31 1.30 -20.29
C ASN A 88 3.25 1.74 -21.31
N PRO A 89 2.77 3.00 -21.26
CA PRO A 89 1.82 3.50 -22.24
C PRO A 89 2.48 3.62 -23.63
N ALA A 90 1.66 3.59 -24.67
CA ALA A 90 2.14 3.63 -26.05
C ALA A 90 2.99 4.89 -26.32
N GLY A 91 4.11 4.69 -27.02
CA GLY A 91 5.03 5.77 -27.41
C GLY A 91 6.09 6.12 -26.35
N ILE A 92 6.12 5.45 -25.21
CA ILE A 92 7.19 5.57 -24.22
C ILE A 92 8.28 4.52 -24.48
N ASN A 93 9.51 4.99 -24.61
CA ASN A 93 10.70 4.16 -24.77
C ASN A 93 11.54 4.10 -23.50
N THR A 94 11.41 5.11 -22.63
CA THR A 94 12.24 5.24 -21.42
C THR A 94 11.39 5.69 -20.25
N ILE A 95 11.53 5.02 -19.10
CA ILE A 95 10.88 5.37 -17.85
C ILE A 95 11.96 5.79 -16.86
N LEU A 96 11.82 6.98 -16.27
CA LEU A 96 12.78 7.57 -15.34
C LEU A 96 12.09 7.78 -14.00
N SER A 97 12.70 7.31 -12.93
CA SER A 97 12.19 7.51 -11.57
C SER A 97 13.18 8.30 -10.73
N ARG A 98 12.65 9.24 -9.94
CA ARG A 98 13.42 10.00 -8.95
C ARG A 98 12.86 9.77 -7.55
N VAL A 99 13.76 9.59 -6.59
CA VAL A 99 13.43 9.65 -5.16
C VAL A 99 13.87 11.01 -4.62
N THR A 100 12.95 11.75 -4.01
CA THR A 100 13.18 13.10 -3.46
C THR A 100 13.38 13.12 -1.96
N GLY A 101 12.95 12.07 -1.25
CA GLY A 101 13.22 11.92 0.18
C GLY A 101 14.65 11.46 0.46
N SER A 102 14.99 11.45 1.74
CA SER A 102 16.32 11.08 2.24
C SER A 102 16.46 9.59 2.57
N ASN A 103 15.37 8.81 2.49
CA ASN A 103 15.39 7.38 2.76
C ASN A 103 16.06 6.63 1.60
N ILE A 104 17.00 5.76 1.95
CA ILE A 104 17.67 4.90 0.96
C ILE A 104 16.67 3.87 0.43
N SER A 105 16.54 3.79 -0.89
CA SER A 105 15.77 2.75 -1.57
C SER A 105 16.38 1.36 -1.36
N LYS A 106 15.59 0.47 -0.78
CA LYS A 106 15.90 -0.96 -0.67
C LYS A 106 15.01 -1.74 -1.63
N ILE A 107 15.65 -2.38 -2.62
CA ILE A 107 14.98 -3.16 -3.65
C ILE A 107 15.35 -4.63 -3.43
N PHE A 108 14.57 -5.31 -2.60
CA PHE A 108 14.72 -6.73 -2.30
C PHE A 108 13.76 -7.61 -3.10
N GLY A 109 12.65 -7.05 -3.56
CA GLY A 109 11.69 -7.73 -4.43
C GLY A 109 11.96 -7.54 -5.92
N THR A 110 10.91 -7.77 -6.72
CA THR A 110 10.94 -7.60 -8.17
C THR A 110 10.52 -6.19 -8.55
N LEU A 111 11.39 -5.51 -9.31
CA LEU A 111 11.10 -4.25 -9.97
C LEU A 111 11.19 -4.43 -11.48
N GLY A 112 10.18 -4.02 -12.23
CA GLY A 112 10.19 -4.17 -13.69
C GLY A 112 9.27 -3.23 -14.42
N VAL A 113 9.13 -3.46 -15.73
CA VAL A 113 8.22 -2.75 -16.62
C VAL A 113 7.20 -3.73 -17.19
N ASP A 114 5.93 -3.32 -17.22
CA ASP A 114 4.87 -4.03 -17.92
C ASP A 114 4.84 -3.59 -19.38
N GLY A 115 5.86 -4.01 -20.13
CA GLY A 115 6.08 -3.62 -21.51
C GLY A 115 7.57 -3.62 -21.87
N ALA A 116 7.91 -2.99 -23.00
CA ALA A 116 9.24 -3.00 -23.58
C ALA A 116 10.09 -1.73 -23.33
N ALA A 117 9.58 -0.73 -22.60
CA ALA A 117 10.35 0.47 -22.30
C ALA A 117 11.60 0.13 -21.47
N ASN A 118 12.66 0.91 -21.68
CA ASN A 118 13.87 0.87 -20.87
C ASN A 118 13.59 1.54 -19.53
N PHE A 119 14.05 0.89 -18.45
CA PHE A 119 13.99 1.40 -17.09
C PHE A 119 15.39 1.31 -16.46
#